data_AF-A0ABD6AT88-F1
#
_entry.id   AF-A0ABD6AT88-F1
#
_cell.length_a   1.000
_cell.length_b   1.000
_cell.length_c   1.000
_cell.angle_alpha   90.00
_cell.angle_beta   90.00
_cell.angle_gamma   90.00
#
_symmetry.space_group_name_H-M   'P 1'
#
loop_
_entity.id
_entity.type
_entity.pdbx_description
1 polymer ?
#
loop_
_entity_poly.entity_id
_entity_poly.type
_entity_poly.pdbx_seq_one_letter_code
_entity_poly.pdbx_strand_id
1 'polypeptide(L)'
;MERAVHTYHGADVEVTYDVKRCIHVRECVKGLPNVFDADRRPWIRPDEAATDAVTEVIERCPTGALHYERTDGGPAEAVPDAATVTVDTAGPLYLHGDVHLESPDGEDLLADTRVALCRCGVSANKPLCDGSHHRVFTAPGTVPADGSGPDDDADPTGRLTVTPTRNGPLRVTGSYTLEGSERGARTRSGDTLCRCGGSSNKPFCDGTHAKIGFESED
;
A
#
# COMPACT_ATOMS: atom_id res chain seq x y z
N MET A 1 -5.22 11.90 7.96
CA MET A 1 -3.84 11.66 7.48
C MET A 1 -3.30 12.89 6.79
N GLU A 2 -2.05 13.26 7.04
CA GLU A 2 -1.38 14.39 6.39
C GLU A 2 -0.93 14.00 4.97
N ARG A 3 -1.17 14.87 3.98
CA ARG A 3 -0.72 14.68 2.59
C ARG A 3 0.28 15.77 2.22
N ALA A 4 1.32 15.41 1.48
CA ALA A 4 2.27 16.38 0.93
C ALA A 4 2.46 16.10 -0.56
N VAL A 5 1.54 16.61 -1.37
CA VAL A 5 1.45 16.32 -2.81
C VAL A 5 2.15 17.41 -3.62
N HIS A 6 3.03 16.98 -4.52
CA HIS A 6 3.63 17.81 -5.55
C HIS A 6 3.10 17.43 -6.93
N THR A 7 2.85 18.42 -7.76
CA THR A 7 2.36 18.23 -9.13
C THR A 7 3.42 18.65 -10.14
N TYR A 8 3.58 17.86 -11.19
CA TYR A 8 4.52 18.08 -12.29
C TYR A 8 3.75 18.00 -13.60
N HIS A 9 3.71 19.11 -14.33
CA HIS A 9 2.97 19.20 -15.58
C HIS A 9 3.87 18.82 -16.76
N GLY A 10 3.36 17.94 -17.64
CA GLY A 10 3.86 17.72 -18.99
C GLY A 10 2.83 18.18 -20.03
N ALA A 11 3.14 17.97 -21.31
CA ALA A 11 2.26 18.30 -22.42
C ALA A 11 0.98 17.43 -22.44
N ASP A 12 1.15 16.12 -22.26
CA ASP A 12 0.10 15.11 -22.42
C ASP A 12 -0.28 14.40 -21.11
N VAL A 13 0.42 14.72 -20.01
CA VAL A 13 0.21 14.10 -18.70
C VAL A 13 0.62 15.02 -17.56
N GLU A 14 -0.20 15.05 -16.52
CA GLU A 14 0.13 15.62 -15.21
C GLU A 14 0.50 14.48 -14.25
N VAL A 15 1.63 14.62 -13.55
CA VAL A 15 2.11 13.62 -12.58
C VAL A 15 2.02 14.20 -11.17
N THR A 16 1.36 13.48 -10.26
CA THR A 16 1.30 13.84 -8.85
C THR A 16 2.16 12.91 -8.00
N TYR A 17 2.79 13.47 -6.97
CA TYR A 17 3.69 12.77 -6.07
C TYR A 17 3.39 13.10 -4.60
N ASP A 18 2.92 12.12 -3.83
CA ASP A 18 2.71 12.25 -2.38
C ASP A 18 3.96 11.81 -1.60
N VAL A 19 4.69 12.79 -1.08
CA VAL A 19 5.93 12.57 -0.32
C VAL A 19 5.68 11.70 0.91
N LYS A 20 4.50 11.81 1.55
CA LYS A 20 4.20 11.11 2.80
C LYS A 20 3.94 9.61 2.58
N ARG A 21 3.68 9.19 1.34
CA ARG A 21 3.42 7.79 0.96
C ARG A 21 4.63 7.10 0.36
N CYS A 22 5.60 7.87 -0.14
CA CYS A 22 6.79 7.31 -0.77
C CYS A 22 7.73 6.72 0.27
N ILE A 23 7.90 5.41 0.24
CA ILE A 23 8.90 4.71 1.07
C ILE A 23 10.21 4.44 0.31
N HIS A 24 10.40 5.11 -0.82
CA HIS A 24 11.59 4.98 -1.67
C HIS A 24 11.90 3.55 -2.16
N VAL A 25 10.89 2.82 -2.65
CA VAL A 25 11.10 1.50 -3.31
C VAL A 25 11.89 1.58 -4.63
N ARG A 26 11.97 2.78 -5.22
CA ARG A 26 12.74 3.14 -6.42
C ARG A 26 12.25 2.53 -7.74
N GLU A 27 11.02 2.03 -7.83
CA GLU A 27 10.46 1.53 -9.09
C GLU A 27 10.45 2.62 -10.18
N CYS A 28 10.06 3.85 -9.83
CA CYS A 28 10.03 4.97 -10.78
C CYS A 28 11.42 5.31 -11.35
N VAL A 29 12.42 5.52 -10.48
CA VAL A 29 13.78 5.89 -10.91
C VAL A 29 14.52 4.75 -11.62
N LYS A 30 14.16 3.49 -11.34
CA LYS A 30 14.71 2.33 -12.08
C LYS A 30 14.03 2.16 -13.44
N GLY A 31 12.73 2.40 -13.51
CA GLY A 31 11.91 2.19 -14.71
C GLY A 31 12.14 3.25 -15.78
N LEU A 32 12.29 4.52 -15.38
CA LEU A 32 12.41 5.64 -16.32
C LEU A 32 13.31 6.75 -15.75
N PRO A 33 14.64 6.54 -15.62
CA PRO A 33 15.55 7.46 -14.94
C PRO A 33 15.70 8.83 -15.63
N ASN A 34 15.42 8.90 -16.93
CA ASN A 34 15.30 10.18 -17.64
C ASN A 34 14.07 10.97 -17.22
N VAL A 35 13.00 10.35 -16.72
CA VAL A 35 11.80 11.06 -16.23
C VAL A 35 11.85 11.25 -14.72
N PHE A 36 12.28 10.25 -13.96
CA PHE A 36 12.36 10.26 -12.50
C PHE A 36 13.82 10.21 -12.04
N ASP A 37 14.33 11.32 -11.55
CA ASP A 37 15.72 11.44 -11.09
C ASP A 37 15.77 12.19 -9.76
N ALA A 38 16.14 11.47 -8.69
CA ALA A 38 16.17 11.99 -7.32
C ALA A 38 17.23 13.08 -7.09
N ASP A 39 18.24 13.16 -7.95
CA ASP A 39 19.39 14.06 -7.80
C ASP A 39 19.19 15.39 -8.54
N ARG A 40 18.15 15.51 -9.38
CA ARG A 40 17.83 16.74 -10.11
C ARG A 40 16.60 17.47 -9.58
N ARG A 41 16.44 18.74 -9.98
CA ARG A 41 15.24 19.55 -9.73
C ARG A 41 14.79 20.25 -11.03
N PRO A 42 13.51 20.17 -11.44
CA PRO A 42 12.47 19.28 -10.88
C PRO A 42 12.86 17.81 -11.07
N TRP A 43 12.54 16.97 -10.07
CA TRP A 43 12.97 15.57 -10.05
C TRP A 43 12.15 14.70 -11.01
N ILE A 44 10.89 15.09 -11.27
CA ILE A 44 10.02 14.52 -12.31
C ILE A 44 9.96 15.47 -13.51
N ARG A 45 10.16 14.95 -14.73
CA ARG A 45 9.97 15.68 -15.98
C ARG A 45 9.18 14.81 -16.96
N PRO A 46 7.84 14.93 -16.99
CA PRO A 46 7.00 14.00 -17.74
C PRO A 46 7.31 13.96 -19.24
N ASP A 47 7.72 15.10 -19.82
CA ASP A 47 8.00 15.22 -21.26
C ASP A 47 9.33 14.60 -21.73
N GLU A 48 10.14 14.04 -20.81
CA GLU A 48 11.41 13.39 -21.20
C GLU A 48 11.23 11.96 -21.72
N ALA A 49 9.99 11.45 -21.81
CA ALA A 49 9.65 10.18 -22.43
C ALA A 49 8.25 10.22 -23.08
N ALA A 50 7.88 9.16 -23.81
CA ALA A 50 6.51 8.98 -24.30
C ALA A 50 5.53 8.80 -23.13
N THR A 51 4.36 9.43 -23.20
CA THR A 51 3.31 9.42 -22.16
C THR A 51 2.99 8.02 -21.66
N ASP A 52 2.80 7.06 -22.56
CA ASP A 52 2.48 5.67 -22.19
C ASP A 52 3.59 5.01 -21.34
N ALA A 53 4.86 5.33 -21.61
CA ALA A 53 5.98 4.82 -20.82
C ALA A 53 6.03 5.48 -19.43
N VAL A 54 5.64 6.75 -19.33
CA VAL A 54 5.54 7.47 -18.05
C VAL A 54 4.45 6.85 -17.19
N THR A 55 3.24 6.67 -17.73
CA THR A 55 2.10 6.11 -17.00
C THR A 55 2.36 4.68 -16.56
N GLU A 56 2.91 3.83 -17.46
CA GLU A 56 3.27 2.45 -17.14
C GLU A 56 4.24 2.35 -15.95
N VAL A 57 5.22 3.26 -15.85
CA VAL A 57 6.18 3.28 -14.74
C VAL A 57 5.56 3.85 -13.46
N ILE A 58 4.62 4.79 -13.56
CA ILE A 58 3.86 5.29 -12.41
C ILE A 58 3.01 4.18 -11.80
N GLU A 59 2.34 3.37 -12.62
CA GLU A 59 1.50 2.23 -12.19
C GLU A 59 2.28 1.16 -11.42
N ARG A 60 3.60 1.07 -11.61
CA ARG A 60 4.47 0.18 -10.83
C ARG A 60 4.77 0.67 -9.41
N CYS A 61 4.37 1.89 -9.02
CA CYS A 61 4.57 2.41 -7.67
C CYS A 61 3.66 1.66 -6.65
N PRO A 62 4.19 0.74 -5.81
CA PRO A 62 3.36 -0.13 -4.98
C PRO A 62 2.72 0.59 -3.77
N THR A 63 3.01 1.87 -3.58
CA THR A 63 2.56 2.67 -2.43
C THR A 63 1.42 3.63 -2.76
N GLY A 64 1.11 3.81 -4.06
CA GLY A 64 0.25 4.88 -4.54
C GLY A 64 0.81 6.29 -4.25
N ALA A 65 2.14 6.40 -4.07
CA ALA A 65 2.79 7.70 -3.92
C ALA A 65 2.91 8.46 -5.24
N LEU A 66 2.75 7.79 -6.38
CA LEU A 66 2.76 8.41 -7.70
C LEU A 66 1.45 8.06 -8.41
N HIS A 67 0.85 9.08 -8.99
CA HIS A 67 -0.38 9.02 -9.78
C HIS A 67 -0.25 9.94 -10.99
N TYR A 68 -1.13 9.79 -11.97
CA TYR A 68 -1.17 10.65 -13.14
C TYR A 68 -2.59 11.00 -13.58
N GLU A 69 -2.72 12.10 -14.31
CA GLU A 69 -3.90 12.45 -15.09
C GLU A 69 -3.46 12.69 -16.54
N ARG A 70 -4.10 12.01 -17.51
CA ARG A 70 -3.80 12.18 -18.93
C ARG A 70 -4.58 13.34 -19.51
N THR A 71 -3.88 14.33 -20.04
CA THR A 71 -4.46 15.51 -20.70
C THR A 71 -4.66 15.29 -22.20
N ASP A 72 -4.07 14.24 -22.76
CA ASP A 72 -4.24 13.81 -24.16
C ASP A 72 -5.50 12.95 -24.43
N GLY A 73 -6.29 12.68 -23.39
CA GLY A 73 -7.50 11.86 -23.47
C GLY A 73 -7.24 10.35 -23.47
N GLY A 74 -6.01 9.90 -23.21
CA GLY A 74 -5.74 8.49 -22.97
C GLY A 74 -6.33 7.97 -21.65
N PRO A 75 -6.22 6.66 -21.38
CA PRO A 75 -6.87 6.04 -20.23
C PRO A 75 -6.27 6.50 -18.89
N ALA A 76 -7.14 6.67 -17.89
CA ALA A 76 -6.74 6.75 -16.49
C ALA A 76 -6.22 5.40 -15.99
N GLU A 77 -5.54 5.40 -14.84
CA GLU A 77 -5.13 4.16 -14.17
C GLU A 77 -6.35 3.29 -13.89
N ALA A 78 -6.29 2.03 -14.34
CA ALA A 78 -7.37 1.08 -14.12
C ALA A 78 -7.27 0.48 -12.72
N VAL A 79 -8.40 0.42 -12.01
CA VAL A 79 -8.50 -0.36 -10.78
C VAL A 79 -8.60 -1.85 -11.15
N PRO A 80 -7.74 -2.74 -10.61
CA PRO A 80 -7.84 -4.17 -10.90
C PRO A 80 -9.16 -4.77 -10.43
N ASP A 81 -9.70 -5.72 -11.21
CA ASP A 81 -10.93 -6.46 -10.87
C ASP A 81 -10.81 -7.32 -9.60
N ALA A 82 -9.59 -7.68 -9.22
CA ALA A 82 -9.30 -8.52 -8.06
C ALA A 82 -8.25 -7.85 -7.18
N ALA A 83 -8.58 -7.63 -5.92
CA ALA A 83 -7.66 -7.05 -4.97
C ALA A 83 -6.58 -8.06 -4.52
N THR A 84 -5.39 -7.56 -4.22
CA THR A 84 -4.31 -8.33 -3.61
C THR A 84 -3.76 -7.64 -2.38
N VAL A 85 -3.30 -8.46 -1.43
CA VAL A 85 -2.53 -8.03 -0.26
C VAL A 85 -1.22 -8.81 -0.27
N THR A 86 -0.12 -8.15 -0.63
CA THR A 86 1.21 -8.75 -0.64
C THR A 86 1.92 -8.53 0.68
N VAL A 87 2.36 -9.63 1.29
CA VAL A 87 3.18 -9.68 2.49
C VAL A 87 4.65 -9.63 2.08
N ASP A 88 5.26 -8.46 2.21
CA ASP A 88 6.66 -8.25 1.83
C ASP A 88 7.62 -8.88 2.83
N THR A 89 8.87 -9.16 2.46
CA THR A 89 9.88 -9.68 3.39
C THR A 89 10.45 -8.53 4.20
N ALA A 90 10.40 -8.62 5.54
CA ALA A 90 10.80 -7.54 6.44
C ALA A 90 10.16 -6.17 6.13
N GLY A 91 9.09 -6.16 5.34
CA GLY A 91 8.49 -4.97 4.75
C GLY A 91 7.01 -4.78 5.10
N PRO A 92 6.35 -3.84 4.43
CA PRO A 92 4.93 -3.52 4.64
C PRO A 92 4.00 -4.62 4.12
N LEU A 93 2.70 -4.34 4.24
CA LEU A 93 1.67 -4.97 3.42
C LEU A 93 1.41 -4.05 2.23
N TYR A 94 1.59 -4.53 1.00
CA TYR A 94 1.20 -3.80 -0.21
C TYR A 94 -0.19 -4.23 -0.62
N LEU A 95 -1.09 -3.27 -0.75
CA LEU A 95 -2.46 -3.48 -1.18
C LEU A 95 -2.60 -2.94 -2.61
N HIS A 96 -3.31 -3.67 -3.46
CA HIS A 96 -3.60 -3.28 -4.84
C HIS A 96 -5.03 -3.71 -5.18
N GLY A 97 -5.87 -2.81 -5.69
CA GLY A 97 -7.31 -3.05 -5.95
C GLY A 97 -8.14 -1.80 -5.67
N ASP A 98 -9.45 -1.92 -5.47
CA ASP A 98 -10.28 -0.82 -4.98
C ASP A 98 -10.13 -0.67 -3.45
N VAL A 99 -9.05 -0.01 -3.00
CA VAL A 99 -8.65 0.01 -1.58
C VAL A 99 -9.28 1.20 -0.86
N HIS A 100 -10.03 0.91 0.19
CA HIS A 100 -10.63 1.88 1.09
C HIS A 100 -10.08 1.70 2.51
N LEU A 101 -9.48 2.74 3.06
CA LEU A 101 -9.02 2.79 4.44
C LEU A 101 -10.03 3.63 5.24
N GLU A 102 -10.63 3.03 6.26
CA GLU A 102 -11.70 3.63 7.07
C GLU A 102 -11.29 3.68 8.53
N SER A 103 -11.66 4.74 9.25
CA SER A 103 -11.45 4.82 10.69
C SER A 103 -12.32 3.79 11.43
N PRO A 104 -12.01 3.47 12.70
CA PRO A 104 -12.89 2.62 13.52
C PRO A 104 -14.33 3.16 13.65
N ASP A 105 -14.52 4.46 13.48
CA ASP A 105 -15.81 5.15 13.55
C ASP A 105 -16.52 5.23 12.19
N GLY A 106 -15.92 4.65 11.13
CA GLY A 106 -16.47 4.58 9.77
C GLY A 106 -16.19 5.81 8.90
N GLU A 107 -15.23 6.66 9.28
CA GLU A 107 -14.82 7.80 8.45
C GLU A 107 -13.84 7.35 7.36
N ASP A 108 -14.06 7.77 6.11
CA ASP A 108 -13.11 7.53 5.01
C ASP A 108 -11.80 8.26 5.27
N LEU A 109 -10.70 7.50 5.43
CA LEU A 109 -9.36 8.04 5.64
C LEU A 109 -8.60 8.18 4.32
N LEU A 110 -8.73 7.21 3.42
CA LEU A 110 -8.09 7.16 2.10
C LEU A 110 -8.83 6.19 1.19
N ALA A 111 -9.02 6.56 -0.08
CA ALA A 111 -9.38 5.64 -1.15
C ALA A 111 -8.31 5.72 -2.25
N ASP A 112 -7.80 4.58 -2.71
CA ASP A 112 -6.73 4.53 -3.71
C ASP A 112 -6.65 3.14 -4.38
N THR A 113 -5.96 3.07 -5.52
CA THR A 113 -5.66 1.81 -6.20
C THR A 113 -4.55 1.03 -5.51
N ARG A 114 -3.59 1.72 -4.87
CA ARG A 114 -2.39 1.09 -4.28
C ARG A 114 -2.02 1.71 -2.94
N VAL A 115 -1.77 0.91 -1.90
CA VAL A 115 -1.43 1.42 -0.55
C VAL A 115 -0.37 0.53 0.10
N ALA A 116 0.61 1.13 0.79
CA ALA A 116 1.53 0.40 1.66
C ALA A 116 1.18 0.62 3.13
N LEU A 117 0.81 -0.45 3.84
CA LEU A 117 0.43 -0.41 5.25
C LEU A 117 1.56 -0.89 6.17
N CYS A 118 1.68 -0.25 7.33
CA CYS A 118 2.68 -0.59 8.33
C CYS A 118 2.41 -1.98 8.92
N ARG A 119 3.43 -2.83 8.90
CA ARG A 119 3.44 -4.15 9.56
C ARG A 119 4.45 -4.25 10.71
N CYS A 120 5.33 -3.26 10.84
CA CYS A 120 6.43 -3.25 11.81
C CYS A 120 6.12 -2.59 13.14
N GLY A 121 5.03 -1.82 13.25
CA GLY A 121 4.63 -1.11 14.45
C GLY A 121 5.31 0.25 14.69
N VAL A 122 6.34 0.63 13.93
CA VAL A 122 7.13 1.84 14.23
C VAL A 122 6.92 3.02 13.28
N SER A 123 6.06 2.90 12.26
CA SER A 123 5.81 4.00 11.33
C SER A 123 5.38 5.27 12.07
N ALA A 124 5.88 6.43 11.67
CA ALA A 124 5.38 7.74 12.13
C ALA A 124 4.16 8.21 11.34
N ASN A 125 3.79 7.51 10.25
CA ASN A 125 2.65 7.83 9.39
C ASN A 125 1.58 6.73 9.47
N LYS A 126 1.35 6.13 10.65
CA LYS A 126 0.39 5.04 10.80
C LYS A 126 -1.01 5.47 10.33
N PRO A 127 -1.78 4.57 9.71
CA PRO A 127 -1.48 3.15 9.46
C PRO A 127 -0.57 2.90 8.24
N LEU A 128 -0.17 3.93 7.51
CA LEU A 128 0.69 3.81 6.33
C LEU A 128 2.12 3.44 6.73
N CYS A 129 2.84 2.81 5.80
CA CYS A 129 4.27 2.58 5.91
C CYS A 129 5.02 3.87 5.55
N ASP A 130 6.07 4.18 6.31
CA ASP A 130 6.97 5.33 6.10
C ASP A 130 8.43 4.91 5.81
N GLY A 131 8.66 3.61 5.58
CA GLY A 131 10.00 3.04 5.39
C GLY A 131 10.78 2.72 6.68
N SER A 132 10.26 3.05 7.87
CA SER A 132 10.96 2.81 9.15
C SER A 132 11.28 1.33 9.44
N HIS A 133 10.60 0.41 8.76
CA HIS A 133 10.81 -1.04 8.88
C HIS A 133 12.24 -1.48 8.54
N HIS A 134 12.94 -0.80 7.63
CA HIS A 134 14.30 -1.18 7.21
C HIS A 134 15.33 -1.25 8.35
N ARG A 135 15.04 -0.58 9.48
CA ARG A 135 15.98 -0.47 10.61
C ARG A 135 15.67 -1.42 11.76
N VAL A 136 14.43 -1.90 11.87
CA VAL A 136 13.94 -2.53 13.11
C VAL A 136 13.11 -3.80 12.89
N PHE A 137 12.72 -4.10 11.64
CA PHE A 137 11.76 -5.16 11.39
C PHE A 137 12.39 -6.36 10.71
N THR A 138 12.07 -7.54 11.23
CA THR A 138 12.41 -8.82 10.61
C THR A 138 11.20 -9.73 10.73
N ALA A 139 10.66 -10.11 9.58
CA ALA A 139 9.53 -11.02 9.48
C ALA A 139 9.54 -11.64 8.08
N PRO A 140 9.13 -12.91 7.94
CA PRO A 140 9.04 -13.54 6.64
C PRO A 140 7.98 -12.86 5.76
N GLY A 141 8.23 -12.88 4.45
CA GLY A 141 7.29 -12.52 3.41
C GLY A 141 6.39 -13.69 3.00
N THR A 142 5.93 -14.50 3.95
CA THR A 142 5.28 -15.80 3.66
C THR A 142 3.84 -15.79 4.14
N VAL A 143 2.95 -16.44 3.38
CA VAL A 143 1.59 -16.75 3.83
C VAL A 143 1.57 -18.17 4.39
N PRO A 144 1.26 -18.37 5.70
CA PRO A 144 1.10 -19.70 6.28
C PRO A 144 0.07 -20.53 5.50
N ALA A 145 0.31 -21.85 5.40
CA ALA A 145 -0.59 -22.75 4.67
C ALA A 145 -1.94 -22.93 5.39
N ASP A 146 -1.92 -22.71 6.71
CA ASP A 146 -2.95 -22.87 7.70
C ASP A 146 -3.25 -21.53 8.37
N GLY A 147 -4.46 -21.03 8.13
CA GLY A 147 -4.98 -19.81 8.73
C GLY A 147 -6.43 -19.65 8.31
N SER A 148 -7.32 -20.03 9.21
CA SER A 148 -8.77 -19.82 9.10
C SER A 148 -9.06 -18.32 9.11
N GLY A 149 -9.20 -17.72 7.92
CA GLY A 149 -10.11 -16.60 7.75
C GLY A 149 -11.53 -17.16 7.57
N PRO A 150 -12.59 -16.40 7.86
CA PRO A 150 -13.92 -16.81 7.42
C PRO A 150 -13.89 -17.00 5.89
N ASP A 151 -14.14 -18.22 5.45
CA ASP A 151 -14.80 -18.44 4.18
C ASP A 151 -16.23 -17.91 4.37
N ASP A 152 -16.74 -17.15 3.42
CA ASP A 152 -18.11 -16.59 3.39
C ASP A 152 -18.28 -15.18 3.97
N ASP A 153 -17.95 -14.19 3.13
CA ASP A 153 -18.86 -13.13 2.67
C ASP A 153 -18.06 -12.25 1.70
N ALA A 154 -17.82 -12.77 0.48
CA ALA A 154 -17.16 -11.99 -0.55
C ALA A 154 -18.05 -10.78 -0.90
N ASP A 155 -17.56 -9.58 -0.62
CA ASP A 155 -18.21 -8.36 -1.09
C ASP A 155 -18.23 -8.39 -2.63
N PRO A 156 -19.42 -8.46 -3.26
CA PRO A 156 -19.53 -8.53 -4.72
C PRO A 156 -19.09 -7.24 -5.42
N THR A 157 -18.84 -6.15 -4.67
CA THR A 157 -18.36 -4.89 -5.23
C THR A 157 -16.90 -4.92 -5.64
N GLY A 158 -16.11 -5.90 -5.17
CA GLY A 158 -14.66 -5.95 -5.40
C GLY A 158 -13.86 -4.96 -4.53
N ARG A 159 -14.53 -4.22 -3.65
CA ARG A 159 -13.92 -3.28 -2.70
C ARG A 159 -13.12 -4.01 -1.62
N LEU A 160 -11.95 -3.49 -1.30
CA LEU A 160 -11.12 -3.93 -0.19
C LEU A 160 -11.10 -2.85 0.91
N THR A 161 -11.90 -3.05 1.95
CA THR A 161 -11.95 -2.15 3.11
C THR A 161 -10.92 -2.56 4.17
N VAL A 162 -10.19 -1.59 4.70
CA VAL A 162 -9.23 -1.78 5.78
C VAL A 162 -9.53 -0.81 6.91
N THR A 163 -9.66 -1.34 8.13
CA THR A 163 -9.87 -0.56 9.35
C THR A 163 -8.71 -0.77 10.32
N PRO A 164 -7.83 0.23 10.55
CA PRO A 164 -6.84 0.17 11.62
C PRO A 164 -7.54 0.34 12.96
N THR A 165 -7.69 -0.76 13.71
CA THR A 165 -8.28 -0.69 15.05
C THR A 165 -7.38 0.10 16.00
N ARG A 166 -7.99 0.88 16.92
CA ARG A 166 -7.29 1.67 17.93
C ARG A 166 -6.29 0.80 18.69
N ASN A 167 -5.01 1.19 18.67
CA ASN A 167 -3.91 0.47 19.34
C ASN A 167 -3.82 -1.03 18.97
N GLY A 168 -4.32 -1.39 17.79
CA GLY A 168 -4.57 -2.77 17.42
C GLY A 168 -4.25 -3.11 15.96
N PRO A 169 -4.67 -4.29 15.51
CA PRO A 169 -4.44 -4.79 14.15
C PRO A 169 -5.18 -4.00 13.07
N LEU A 170 -4.88 -4.35 11.82
CA LEU A 170 -5.66 -3.97 10.64
C LEU A 170 -6.76 -5.02 10.46
N ARG A 171 -8.03 -4.61 10.46
CA ARG A 171 -9.14 -5.45 10.00
C ARG A 171 -9.30 -5.24 8.50
N VAL A 172 -9.22 -6.30 7.72
CA VAL A 172 -9.38 -6.28 6.26
C VAL A 172 -10.67 -7.01 5.93
N THR A 173 -11.49 -6.45 5.05
CA THR A 173 -12.74 -7.06 4.56
C THR A 173 -12.92 -6.80 3.07
N GLY A 174 -13.51 -7.77 2.38
CA GLY A 174 -13.63 -7.78 0.92
C GLY A 174 -12.90 -9.00 0.35
N SER A 175 -13.20 -9.34 -0.91
CA SER A 175 -12.52 -10.46 -1.58
C SER A 175 -11.14 -10.04 -2.07
N TYR A 176 -10.10 -10.76 -1.67
CA TYR A 176 -8.73 -10.48 -2.11
C TYR A 176 -7.84 -11.73 -2.11
N THR A 177 -6.72 -11.67 -2.82
CA THR A 177 -5.66 -12.68 -2.70
C THR A 177 -4.58 -12.20 -1.75
N LEU A 178 -4.38 -12.92 -0.65
CA LEU A 178 -3.25 -12.73 0.26
C LEU A 178 -2.05 -13.50 -0.30
N GLU A 179 -0.96 -12.79 -0.61
CA GLU A 179 0.22 -13.35 -1.27
C GLU A 179 1.47 -13.07 -0.45
N GLY A 180 2.39 -14.02 -0.40
CA GLY A 180 3.71 -13.84 0.20
C GLY A 180 4.75 -13.54 -0.88
N SER A 181 5.55 -12.49 -0.67
CA SER A 181 6.71 -12.19 -1.53
C SER A 181 7.73 -13.33 -1.62
N GLU A 182 7.80 -14.21 -0.61
CA GLU A 182 8.63 -15.41 -0.64
C GLU A 182 7.85 -16.64 -1.13
N ARG A 183 6.66 -16.89 -0.56
CA ARG A 183 5.81 -18.03 -0.91
C ARG A 183 4.39 -17.89 -0.38
N GLY A 184 3.47 -18.58 -1.05
CA GLY A 184 2.08 -18.77 -0.65
C GLY A 184 1.16 -17.72 -1.26
N ALA A 185 -0.01 -18.17 -1.70
CA ALA A 185 -1.10 -17.33 -2.19
C ALA A 185 -2.43 -18.00 -1.81
N ARG A 186 -3.36 -17.23 -1.26
CA ARG A 186 -4.68 -17.71 -0.83
C ARG A 186 -5.73 -16.63 -1.02
N THR A 187 -6.87 -16.97 -1.58
CA THR A 187 -8.04 -16.10 -1.57
C THR A 187 -8.59 -16.00 -0.14
N ARG A 188 -9.03 -14.80 0.24
CA ARG A 188 -9.54 -14.44 1.57
C ARG A 188 -10.74 -13.50 1.37
N SER A 189 -11.65 -13.47 2.33
CA SER A 189 -12.77 -12.51 2.37
C SER A 189 -12.71 -11.55 3.57
N GLY A 190 -11.86 -11.87 4.54
CA GLY A 190 -11.60 -11.01 5.68
C GLY A 190 -10.51 -11.54 6.59
N ASP A 191 -9.78 -10.63 7.22
CA ASP A 191 -8.65 -10.95 8.08
C ASP A 191 -8.40 -9.91 9.16
N THR A 192 -7.65 -10.32 10.16
CA THR A 192 -7.05 -9.41 11.14
C THR A 192 -5.53 -9.51 11.04
N LEU A 193 -4.91 -8.53 10.38
CA LEU A 193 -3.48 -8.50 10.08
C LEU A 193 -2.70 -7.72 11.15
N CYS A 194 -1.51 -8.23 11.49
CA CYS A 194 -0.64 -7.63 12.49
C CYS A 194 -0.13 -6.27 12.01
N ARG A 195 -0.36 -5.24 12.83
CA ARG A 195 0.18 -3.88 12.63
C ARG A 195 1.30 -3.54 13.61
N CYS A 196 1.35 -4.20 14.76
CA CYS A 196 2.27 -3.86 15.85
C CYS A 196 3.69 -4.43 15.69
N GLY A 197 3.94 -5.28 14.69
CA GLY A 197 5.23 -5.97 14.50
C GLY A 197 5.53 -7.10 15.50
N GLY A 198 4.75 -7.24 16.57
CA GLY A 198 5.02 -8.17 17.67
C GLY A 198 4.49 -9.60 17.50
N SER A 199 3.56 -9.85 16.57
CA SER A 199 2.88 -11.17 16.51
C SER A 199 3.85 -12.34 16.24
N SER A 200 3.64 -13.49 16.87
CA SER A 200 4.30 -14.76 16.55
C SER A 200 3.63 -15.50 15.38
N ASN A 201 2.43 -15.07 14.96
CA ASN A 201 1.66 -15.67 13.86
C ASN A 201 1.55 -14.73 12.64
N LYS A 202 2.61 -13.96 12.34
CA LYS A 202 2.61 -13.03 11.20
C LYS A 202 2.29 -13.77 9.88
N PRO A 203 1.54 -13.14 8.97
CA PRO A 203 1.09 -11.74 8.98
C PRO A 203 -0.16 -11.47 9.84
N PHE A 204 -0.73 -12.49 10.49
CA PHE A 204 -1.97 -12.36 11.26
C PHE A 204 -1.73 -11.79 12.66
N CYS A 205 -2.78 -11.25 13.25
CA CYS A 205 -2.79 -10.82 14.64
C CYS A 205 -3.03 -12.01 15.59
N ASP A 206 -2.34 -12.03 16.72
CA ASP A 206 -2.49 -13.02 17.80
C ASP A 206 -2.75 -12.35 19.18
N GLY A 207 -3.14 -11.06 19.16
CA GLY A 207 -3.36 -10.28 20.37
C GLY A 207 -2.09 -9.71 21.02
N THR A 208 -0.89 -9.94 20.47
CA THR A 208 0.36 -9.45 21.06
C THR A 208 0.39 -7.92 21.23
N HIS A 209 -0.29 -7.15 20.38
CA HIS A 209 -0.39 -5.69 20.48
C HIS A 209 -0.83 -5.21 21.88
N ALA A 210 -1.80 -5.89 22.51
CA ALA A 210 -2.26 -5.55 23.86
C ALA A 210 -1.20 -5.84 24.94
N LYS A 211 -0.40 -6.91 24.76
CA LYS A 211 0.63 -7.34 25.71
C LYS A 211 1.85 -6.42 25.70
N ILE A 212 2.20 -5.87 24.53
CA ILE A 212 3.37 -5.01 24.36
C ILE A 212 3.04 -3.52 24.48
N GLY A 213 1.78 -3.16 24.77
CA GLY A 213 1.34 -1.78 24.85
C GLY A 213 1.52 -1.05 23.52
N PHE A 214 1.15 -1.68 22.40
CA PHE A 214 1.27 -1.05 21.10
C PHE A 214 0.37 0.19 21.02
N GLU A 215 0.98 1.34 20.75
CA GLU A 215 0.26 2.59 20.52
C GLU A 215 0.36 2.98 19.04
N SER A 216 -0.78 3.30 18.47
CA SER A 216 -0.85 4.02 17.22
C SER A 216 -1.54 5.34 17.50
N GLU A 217 -0.79 6.43 17.44
CA GLU A 217 -1.34 7.78 17.56
C GLU A 217 -2.57 7.92 16.65
N ASP A 218 -3.59 8.63 17.14
CA ASP A 218 -4.84 8.94 16.43
C ASP A 218 -4.61 10.06 15.39
#